data_AF-A0A833YRG6-F1
#
_entry.id   AF-A0A833YRG6-F1
#
_cell.length_a   1.000
_cell.length_b   1.000
_cell.length_c   1.000
_cell.angle_alpha   90.00
_cell.angle_beta   90.00
_cell.angle_gamma   90.00
#
_symmetry.space_group_name_H-M   'P 1'
#
loop_
_entity.id
_entity.type
_entity.pdbx_description
1 polymer ?
#
loop_
_entity_poly.entity_id
_entity_poly.type
_entity_poly.pdbx_seq_one_letter_code
_entity_poly.pdbx_strand_id
1 'polypeptide(L)'
;MVIWVLFFLTGPLKTPIAAGHPSMNLLLRKTFDLYANVRPCVSIEGYKTPYTDVNIVTIRENTEGEYSGIEHVIVDGVVQSIKLITEEASRRIAEFAFEYARNNHRSNVTAVHKANIMRMSDGLFLQKCREVAENCKDIKFNEMYLDTVCLNMVQDPSQFDVLVMPNLYGDILR
;
A
#
# COMPACT_ATOMS: atom_id res chain seq x y z
N MET A 1 -1.43 -8.19 -33.05
CA MET A 1 -2.23 -7.40 -32.09
C MET A 1 -1.28 -6.40 -31.45
N VAL A 2 -1.37 -5.12 -31.79
CA VAL A 2 -0.46 -4.08 -31.24
C VAL A 2 -0.97 -3.73 -29.85
N ILE A 3 -0.21 -4.05 -28.82
CA ILE A 3 -0.50 -3.63 -27.45
C ILE A 3 -0.01 -2.19 -27.34
N TRP A 4 -0.93 -1.22 -27.35
CA TRP A 4 -0.61 0.16 -27.03
C TRP A 4 -0.31 0.26 -25.53
N VAL A 5 0.90 0.67 -25.17
CA VAL A 5 1.26 0.98 -23.78
C VAL A 5 1.09 2.48 -23.58
N LEU A 6 0.16 2.87 -22.72
CA LEU A 6 -0.07 4.28 -22.37
C LEU A 6 0.85 4.66 -21.20
N PHE A 7 1.67 5.69 -21.40
CA PHE A 7 2.55 6.25 -20.36
C PHE A 7 2.11 7.67 -19.99
N PHE A 8 2.21 8.01 -18.70
CA PHE A 8 1.90 9.34 -18.19
C PHE A 8 2.90 9.75 -17.10
N LEU A 9 3.39 10.99 -17.16
CA LEU A 9 4.28 11.58 -16.17
C LEU A 9 3.59 12.81 -15.57
N THR A 10 3.52 12.89 -14.24
CA THR A 10 2.89 14.01 -13.53
C THR A 10 3.79 14.55 -12.44
N GLY A 11 3.78 15.87 -12.29
CA GLY A 11 4.25 16.53 -11.07
C GLY A 11 3.23 16.40 -9.93
N PRO A 12 3.54 16.94 -8.74
CA PRO A 12 2.63 16.92 -7.60
C PRO A 12 1.39 17.80 -7.86
N LEU A 13 0.20 17.23 -7.68
CA LEU A 13 -1.08 17.95 -7.79
C LEU A 13 -1.60 18.30 -6.40
N LYS A 14 -1.78 19.60 -6.12
CA LYS A 14 -2.31 20.10 -4.84
C LYS A 14 -3.79 19.76 -4.72
N THR A 15 -4.15 19.07 -3.64
CA THR A 15 -5.56 18.81 -3.28
C THR A 15 -6.01 19.85 -2.25
N PRO A 16 -7.17 20.52 -2.43
CA PRO A 16 -7.68 21.45 -1.43
C PRO A 16 -8.16 20.69 -0.18
N ILE A 17 -8.06 21.33 0.98
CA ILE A 17 -8.38 20.74 2.28
C ILE A 17 -9.83 21.10 2.65
N ALA A 18 -10.63 20.10 3.03
CA ALA A 18 -12.00 20.23 3.56
C ALA A 18 -13.05 20.90 2.66
N ALA A 19 -12.68 21.42 1.49
CA ALA A 19 -13.59 22.00 0.50
C ALA A 19 -13.02 21.88 -0.91
N GLY A 20 -13.89 21.76 -1.92
CA GLY A 20 -13.50 21.71 -3.33
C GLY A 20 -13.58 20.32 -3.95
N HIS A 21 -12.76 20.07 -4.97
CA HIS A 21 -12.79 18.85 -5.77
C HIS A 21 -12.07 17.69 -5.08
N PRO A 22 -12.50 16.43 -5.31
CA PRO A 22 -11.78 15.25 -4.83
C PRO A 22 -10.36 15.22 -5.41
N SER A 23 -9.43 14.55 -4.73
CA SER A 23 -8.02 14.51 -5.15
C SER A 23 -7.88 14.05 -6.61
N MET A 24 -7.28 14.89 -7.45
CA MET A 24 -7.08 14.57 -8.86
C MET A 24 -6.17 13.35 -9.05
N ASN A 25 -5.22 13.13 -8.14
CA ASN A 25 -4.41 11.91 -8.11
C ASN A 25 -5.27 10.67 -7.90
N LEU A 26 -6.23 10.73 -6.97
CA LEU A 26 -7.14 9.62 -6.70
C LEU A 26 -8.05 9.35 -7.90
N LEU A 27 -8.56 10.40 -8.54
CA LEU A 27 -9.38 10.28 -9.75
C LEU A 27 -8.62 9.56 -10.87
N LEU A 28 -7.38 9.99 -11.17
CA LEU A 28 -6.55 9.35 -12.19
C LEU A 28 -6.32 7.85 -11.89
N ARG A 29 -6.02 7.52 -10.63
CA ARG A 29 -5.77 6.13 -10.21
C ARG A 29 -6.99 5.26 -10.41
N LYS A 30 -8.19 5.75 -10.09
CA LYS A 30 -9.45 5.01 -10.30
C LYS A 30 -9.81 4.91 -11.78
N THR A 31 -9.72 6.01 -12.53
CA THR A 31 -10.11 6.05 -13.95
C THR A 31 -9.26 5.11 -14.81
N PHE A 32 -7.98 4.96 -14.50
CA PHE A 32 -7.05 4.10 -15.25
C PHE A 32 -6.70 2.79 -14.53
N ASP A 33 -7.43 2.45 -13.45
CA ASP A 33 -7.19 1.27 -12.60
C ASP A 33 -5.70 1.06 -12.23
N LEU A 34 -5.02 2.15 -11.83
CA LEU A 34 -3.62 2.14 -11.39
C LEU A 34 -3.51 1.64 -9.96
N TYR A 35 -3.83 0.35 -9.77
CA TYR A 35 -4.07 -0.27 -8.46
C TYR A 35 -2.84 -0.50 -7.59
N ALA A 36 -1.66 -0.63 -8.20
CA ALA A 36 -0.41 -0.83 -7.47
C ALA A 36 0.43 0.46 -7.47
N ASN A 37 0.72 0.98 -6.28
CA ASN A 37 1.65 2.09 -6.10
C ASN A 37 2.95 1.57 -5.48
N VAL A 38 4.02 1.54 -6.27
CA VAL A 38 5.34 1.07 -5.85
C VAL A 38 6.20 2.26 -5.43
N ARG A 39 6.80 2.22 -4.24
CA ARG A 39 7.70 3.25 -3.72
C ARG A 39 8.97 2.61 -3.16
N PRO A 40 10.05 2.55 -3.94
CA PRO A 40 11.37 2.19 -3.45
C PRO A 40 11.94 3.31 -2.58
N CYS A 41 12.45 2.94 -1.40
CA CYS A 41 13.14 3.80 -0.45
C CYS A 41 14.55 3.25 -0.28
N VAL A 42 15.51 3.87 -0.97
CA VAL A 42 16.90 3.41 -1.03
C VAL A 42 17.83 4.52 -0.53
N SER A 43 18.80 4.16 0.31
CA SER A 43 19.86 5.07 0.71
C SER A 43 20.66 5.52 -0.51
N ILE A 44 20.88 6.83 -0.62
CA ILE A 44 21.65 7.44 -1.72
C ILE A 44 23.10 7.61 -1.26
N GLU A 45 24.03 7.05 -2.05
CA GLU A 45 25.46 7.19 -1.78
C GLU A 45 25.87 8.67 -1.70
N GLY A 46 26.69 9.01 -0.71
CA GLY A 46 27.16 10.38 -0.47
C GLY A 46 26.17 11.28 0.28
N TYR A 47 24.94 10.84 0.56
CA TYR A 47 23.98 11.61 1.34
C TYR A 47 23.87 11.11 2.78
N LYS A 48 24.23 11.96 3.75
CA LYS A 48 24.21 11.60 5.17
C LYS A 48 22.78 11.58 5.70
N THR A 49 22.33 10.41 6.15
CA THR A 49 21.06 10.26 6.90
C THR A 49 21.33 9.54 8.23
N PRO A 50 20.35 9.50 9.17
CA PRO A 50 20.49 8.72 10.40
C PRO A 50 20.69 7.22 10.19
N TYR A 51 20.30 6.70 9.02
CA TYR A 51 20.42 5.28 8.65
C TYR A 51 21.37 5.11 7.46
N THR A 52 21.98 3.95 7.36
CA THR A 52 22.81 3.54 6.22
C THR A 52 22.18 2.33 5.55
N ASP A 53 22.41 2.17 4.25
CA ASP A 53 22.05 0.97 3.48
C ASP A 53 20.56 0.56 3.55
N VAL A 54 19.66 1.54 3.65
CA VAL A 54 18.21 1.30 3.55
C VAL A 54 17.89 0.85 2.14
N ASN A 55 17.13 -0.23 2.00
CA ASN A 55 16.70 -0.74 0.70
C ASN A 55 15.34 -1.44 0.79
N ILE A 56 14.29 -0.65 1.00
CA ILE A 56 12.94 -1.15 1.24
C ILE A 56 12.05 -0.76 0.05
N VAL A 57 11.07 -1.58 -0.26
CA VAL A 57 10.02 -1.23 -1.22
C VAL A 57 8.66 -1.33 -0.55
N THR A 58 7.90 -0.24 -0.60
CA THR A 58 6.48 -0.29 -0.22
C THR A 58 5.61 -0.44 -1.46
N ILE A 59 4.65 -1.35 -1.38
CA ILE A 59 3.64 -1.64 -2.41
C ILE A 59 2.28 -1.38 -1.78
N ARG A 60 1.65 -0.32 -2.25
CA ARG A 60 0.38 0.19 -1.72
C ARG A 60 -0.75 -0.13 -2.69
N GLU A 61 -1.82 -0.71 -2.16
CA GLU A 61 -3.12 -0.75 -2.83
C GLU A 61 -3.63 0.69 -3.03
N ASN A 62 -4.07 1.05 -4.23
CA ASN A 62 -4.18 2.44 -4.64
C ASN A 62 -5.57 2.85 -5.16
N THR A 63 -6.55 1.96 -5.10
CA THR A 63 -7.90 2.13 -5.67
C THR A 63 -9.03 2.13 -4.63
N GLU A 64 -8.84 1.50 -3.46
CA GLU A 64 -9.89 1.36 -2.43
C GLU A 64 -9.41 1.80 -1.02
N GLY A 65 -10.03 1.28 0.04
CA GLY A 65 -9.76 1.65 1.42
C GLY A 65 -10.46 2.94 1.86
N GLU A 66 -9.81 3.66 2.76
CA GLU A 66 -10.25 4.92 3.34
C GLU A 66 -10.28 6.06 2.29
N TYR A 67 -9.53 5.90 1.19
CA TYR A 67 -9.53 6.83 0.05
C TYR A 67 -10.69 6.55 -0.92
N SER A 68 -11.64 5.69 -0.55
CA SER A 68 -12.89 5.54 -1.31
C SER A 68 -13.69 6.85 -1.35
N GLY A 69 -13.53 7.72 -0.32
CA GLY A 69 -14.20 9.01 -0.20
C GLY A 69 -15.66 8.89 0.22
N ILE A 70 -16.05 7.75 0.80
CA ILE A 70 -17.42 7.48 1.21
C ILE A 70 -17.61 7.98 2.63
N GLU A 71 -18.18 9.19 2.75
CA GLU A 71 -18.42 9.86 4.03
C GLU A 71 -19.87 10.35 4.12
N HIS A 72 -20.46 10.23 5.30
CA HIS A 72 -21.85 10.63 5.56
C HIS A 72 -21.97 11.38 6.88
N VAL A 73 -22.81 12.40 6.93
CA VAL A 73 -23.33 12.94 8.19
C VAL A 73 -24.53 12.10 8.58
N ILE A 74 -24.44 11.36 9.69
CA ILE A 74 -25.52 10.48 10.16
C ILE A 74 -26.61 11.29 10.83
N VAL A 75 -26.18 12.18 11.74
CA VAL A 75 -26.98 13.22 12.39
C VAL A 75 -26.06 14.41 12.65
N ASP A 76 -26.61 15.56 13.06
CA ASP A 76 -25.81 16.73 13.38
C ASP A 76 -24.70 16.39 14.42
N GLY A 77 -23.47 16.76 14.09
CA GLY A 77 -22.27 16.42 14.88
C GLY A 77 -21.74 14.98 14.77
N VAL A 78 -22.36 14.09 13.98
CA VAL A 78 -21.92 12.69 13.81
C VAL A 78 -21.60 12.39 12.35
N VAL A 79 -20.32 12.14 12.07
CA VAL A 79 -19.80 11.83 10.73
C VAL A 79 -19.25 10.41 10.69
N GLN A 80 -19.57 9.67 9.63
CA GLN A 80 -19.06 8.34 9.36
C GLN A 80 -18.17 8.37 8.11
N SER A 81 -17.04 7.67 8.18
CA SER A 81 -16.22 7.32 7.02
C SER A 81 -16.23 5.80 6.84
N ILE A 82 -16.37 5.33 5.59
CA ILE A 82 -16.46 3.90 5.27
C ILE A 82 -15.17 3.45 4.59
N LYS A 83 -14.48 2.52 5.25
CA LYS A 83 -13.36 1.77 4.65
C LYS A 83 -13.91 0.57 3.87
N LEU A 84 -13.65 0.54 2.57
CA LEU A 84 -13.96 -0.61 1.72
C LEU A 84 -12.68 -1.39 1.42
N ILE A 85 -12.71 -2.70 1.67
CA ILE A 85 -11.68 -3.64 1.22
C ILE A 85 -12.39 -4.74 0.46
N THR A 86 -11.91 -5.04 -0.75
CA THR A 86 -12.48 -6.09 -1.59
C THR A 86 -11.50 -7.25 -1.74
N GLU A 87 -12.07 -8.43 -1.96
CA GLU A 87 -11.30 -9.65 -2.21
C GLU A 87 -10.41 -9.51 -3.45
N GLU A 88 -10.97 -8.98 -4.55
CA GLU A 88 -10.27 -8.83 -5.82
C GLU A 88 -9.07 -7.89 -5.71
N ALA A 89 -9.26 -6.71 -5.12
CA ALA A 89 -8.19 -5.74 -4.95
C ALA A 89 -7.09 -6.25 -3.99
N SER A 90 -7.48 -6.94 -2.92
CA SER A 90 -6.54 -7.55 -1.97
C SER A 90 -5.73 -8.68 -2.61
N ARG A 91 -6.36 -9.53 -3.43
CA ARG A 91 -5.67 -10.60 -4.14
C ARG A 91 -4.70 -10.05 -5.17
N ARG A 92 -5.14 -9.14 -6.05
CA ARG A 92 -4.29 -8.61 -7.13
C ARG A 92 -3.07 -7.84 -6.62
N ILE A 93 -3.20 -7.09 -5.52
CA ILE A 93 -2.06 -6.36 -4.94
C ILE A 93 -1.07 -7.31 -4.26
N ALA A 94 -1.57 -8.40 -3.65
CA ALA A 94 -0.72 -9.43 -3.08
C ALA A 94 0.04 -10.18 -4.19
N GLU A 95 -0.64 -10.64 -5.24
CA GLU A 95 -0.02 -11.27 -6.42
C GLU A 95 1.06 -10.38 -7.03
N PHE A 96 0.74 -9.09 -7.24
CA PHE A 96 1.68 -8.10 -7.72
C PHE A 96 2.90 -7.96 -6.80
N ALA A 97 2.72 -7.95 -5.47
CA ALA A 97 3.83 -7.82 -4.52
C ALA A 97 4.79 -9.03 -4.56
N PHE A 98 4.25 -10.25 -4.67
CA PHE A 98 5.06 -11.45 -4.81
C PHE A 98 5.77 -11.51 -6.16
N GLU A 99 5.09 -11.15 -7.26
CA GLU A 99 5.71 -11.07 -8.58
C GLU A 99 6.82 -10.01 -8.63
N TYR A 100 6.55 -8.83 -8.07
CA TYR A 100 7.56 -7.78 -7.92
C TYR A 100 8.77 -8.29 -7.14
N ALA A 101 8.55 -9.00 -6.04
CA ALA A 101 9.63 -9.55 -5.24
C ALA A 101 10.52 -10.49 -6.07
N ARG A 102 9.93 -11.43 -6.81
CA ARG A 102 10.70 -12.35 -7.69
C ARG A 102 11.48 -11.61 -8.77
N ASN A 103 10.80 -10.71 -9.48
CA ASN A 103 11.39 -9.98 -10.62
C ASN A 103 12.51 -9.03 -10.20
N ASN A 104 12.56 -8.64 -8.92
CA ASN A 104 13.57 -7.74 -8.36
C ASN A 104 14.51 -8.44 -7.37
N HIS A 105 14.57 -9.78 -7.39
CA HIS A 105 15.47 -10.59 -6.54
C HIS A 105 15.34 -10.29 -5.04
N ARG A 106 14.11 -10.02 -4.60
CA ARG A 106 13.73 -9.85 -3.21
C ARG A 106 13.39 -11.19 -2.60
N SER A 107 13.58 -11.33 -1.30
CA SER A 107 13.44 -12.61 -0.61
C SER A 107 12.23 -12.66 0.32
N ASN A 108 11.68 -11.49 0.66
CA ASN A 108 10.71 -11.37 1.73
C ASN A 108 9.60 -10.36 1.41
N VAL A 109 8.35 -10.76 1.62
CA VAL A 109 7.15 -9.92 1.52
C VAL A 109 6.45 -9.91 2.87
N THR A 110 6.22 -8.73 3.43
CA THR A 110 5.49 -8.55 4.68
C THR A 110 4.17 -7.83 4.42
N ALA A 111 3.05 -8.47 4.77
CA ALA A 111 1.73 -7.83 4.76
C ALA A 111 1.54 -6.95 6.00
N VAL A 112 1.30 -5.66 5.80
CA VAL A 112 1.09 -4.69 6.88
C VAL A 112 -0.39 -4.44 7.09
N HIS A 113 -0.88 -4.60 8.32
CA HIS A 113 -2.30 -4.56 8.63
C HIS A 113 -2.60 -4.03 10.04
N LYS A 114 -3.88 -3.87 10.37
CA LYS A 114 -4.39 -3.60 11.72
C LYS A 114 -5.63 -4.46 12.06
N ALA A 115 -5.60 -5.71 11.60
CA ALA A 115 -6.65 -6.72 11.82
C ALA A 115 -7.00 -7.01 13.30
N ASN A 116 -6.19 -6.59 14.27
CA ASN A 116 -6.56 -6.66 15.69
C ASN A 116 -7.72 -5.71 16.04
N ILE A 117 -7.83 -4.58 15.34
CA ILE A 117 -8.93 -3.61 15.47
C ILE A 117 -9.93 -3.80 14.32
N MET A 118 -9.46 -3.79 13.07
CA MET A 118 -10.27 -3.93 11.86
C MET A 118 -10.42 -5.40 11.45
N ARG A 119 -11.06 -6.19 12.31
CA ARG A 119 -11.13 -7.66 12.19
C ARG A 119 -11.66 -8.16 10.85
N MET A 120 -12.61 -7.45 10.24
CA MET A 120 -13.24 -7.88 8.99
C MET A 120 -12.49 -7.37 7.75
N SER A 121 -12.29 -6.05 7.64
CA SER A 121 -11.66 -5.45 6.45
C SER A 121 -10.20 -5.86 6.31
N ASP A 122 -9.40 -5.72 7.36
CA ASP A 122 -7.99 -6.09 7.33
C ASP A 122 -7.82 -7.61 7.47
N GLY A 123 -8.79 -8.29 8.08
CA GLY A 123 -8.85 -9.75 8.06
C GLY A 123 -8.99 -10.31 6.65
N LEU A 124 -9.86 -9.72 5.83
CA LEU A 124 -10.02 -10.09 4.41
C LEU A 124 -8.74 -9.84 3.62
N PHE A 125 -8.11 -8.67 3.79
CA PHE A 125 -6.83 -8.36 3.16
C PHE A 125 -5.76 -9.41 3.50
N LEU A 126 -5.57 -9.69 4.79
CA LEU A 126 -4.61 -10.70 5.25
C LEU A 126 -4.90 -12.09 4.70
N GLN A 127 -6.18 -12.49 4.71
CA GLN A 127 -6.59 -13.79 4.19
C GLN A 127 -6.14 -13.93 2.73
N LYS A 128 -6.36 -12.91 1.89
CA LYS A 128 -5.93 -12.96 0.49
C LYS A 128 -4.42 -12.94 0.33
N CYS A 129 -3.69 -12.19 1.15
CA CYS A 129 -2.23 -12.28 1.16
C CYS A 129 -1.72 -13.68 1.51
N ARG A 130 -2.33 -14.36 2.50
CA ARG A 130 -1.98 -15.74 2.89
C ARG A 130 -2.26 -16.73 1.75
N GLU A 131 -3.43 -16.66 1.13
CA GLU A 131 -3.80 -17.52 -0.01
C GLU A 131 -2.80 -17.37 -1.17
N VAL A 132 -2.35 -16.15 -1.47
CA VAL A 132 -1.30 -15.93 -2.50
C VAL A 132 0.05 -16.48 -2.04
N ALA A 133 0.43 -16.26 -0.79
CA ALA A 133 1.67 -16.78 -0.21
C ALA A 133 1.74 -18.32 -0.23
N GLU A 134 0.60 -19.00 -0.13
CA GLU A 134 0.53 -20.45 -0.27
C GLU A 134 1.00 -20.94 -1.64
N ASN A 135 0.76 -20.15 -2.69
CA ASN A 135 1.18 -20.44 -4.05
C ASN A 135 2.59 -19.94 -4.39
N CYS A 136 3.24 -19.18 -3.49
CA CYS A 136 4.51 -18.50 -3.71
C CYS A 136 5.56 -18.89 -2.65
N LYS A 137 5.94 -20.18 -2.61
CA LYS A 137 6.84 -20.72 -1.57
C LYS A 137 8.30 -20.27 -1.68
N ASP A 138 8.69 -19.64 -2.78
CA ASP A 138 10.01 -19.11 -3.06
C ASP A 138 10.30 -17.79 -2.32
N ILE A 139 9.26 -17.08 -1.89
CA ILE A 139 9.34 -15.83 -1.14
C ILE A 139 8.87 -16.04 0.29
N LYS A 140 9.66 -15.58 1.26
CA LYS A 140 9.24 -15.59 2.67
C LYS A 140 8.07 -14.63 2.87
N PHE A 141 7.02 -15.09 3.55
CA PHE A 141 5.86 -14.27 3.88
C PHE A 141 5.82 -13.98 5.39
N ASN A 142 5.65 -12.72 5.77
CA ASN A 142 5.34 -12.33 7.15
C ASN A 142 4.11 -11.43 7.22
N GLU A 143 3.61 -11.26 8.42
CA GLU A 143 2.53 -10.35 8.75
C GLU A 143 2.98 -9.47 9.91
N MET A 144 2.67 -8.18 9.85
CA MET A 144 3.03 -7.26 10.92
C MET A 144 1.98 -6.18 11.09
N TYR A 145 1.74 -5.79 12.34
CA TYR A 145 0.85 -4.66 12.63
C TYR A 145 1.48 -3.34 12.20
N LEU A 146 0.67 -2.42 11.66
CA LEU A 146 1.11 -1.11 11.19
C LEU A 146 1.95 -0.34 12.23
N ASP A 147 1.50 -0.29 13.48
CA ASP A 147 2.20 0.38 14.58
C ASP A 147 3.54 -0.27 14.89
N THR A 148 3.62 -1.61 14.88
CA THR A 148 4.88 -2.33 15.02
C THR A 148 5.83 -2.02 13.86
N VAL A 149 5.33 -2.00 12.62
CA VAL A 149 6.15 -1.61 11.45
C VAL A 149 6.67 -0.19 11.61
N CYS A 150 5.83 0.77 11.97
CA CYS A 150 6.25 2.16 12.18
C CYS A 150 7.37 2.28 13.23
N LEU A 151 7.23 1.58 14.37
CA LEU A 151 8.25 1.59 15.43
C LEU A 151 9.55 0.92 14.96
N ASN A 152 9.45 -0.26 14.36
CA ASN A 152 10.59 -1.03 13.91
C ASN A 152 11.32 -0.33 12.76
N MET A 153 10.60 0.37 11.88
CA MET A 153 11.16 1.10 10.74
C MET A 153 12.10 2.22 11.20
N VAL A 154 11.75 2.93 12.27
CA VAL A 154 12.60 4.00 12.83
C VAL A 154 13.72 3.46 13.73
N GLN A 155 13.61 2.23 14.20
CA GLN A 155 14.67 1.60 15.01
C GLN A 155 15.72 0.93 14.14
N ASP A 156 15.29 0.08 13.22
CA ASP A 156 16.13 -0.66 12.30
C ASP A 156 15.37 -0.96 11.00
N PRO A 157 15.50 -0.11 9.97
CA PRO A 157 14.84 -0.33 8.69
C PRO A 157 15.39 -1.57 7.93
N SER A 158 16.59 -2.05 8.26
CA SER A 158 17.25 -3.15 7.52
C SER A 158 16.51 -4.49 7.63
N GLN A 159 15.59 -4.62 8.59
CA GLN A 159 14.76 -5.82 8.76
C GLN A 159 13.68 -5.99 7.68
N PHE A 160 13.41 -4.95 6.89
CA PHE A 160 12.34 -4.94 5.89
C PHE A 160 12.88 -5.05 4.47
N ASP A 161 12.10 -5.70 3.61
CA ASP A 161 12.43 -5.91 2.20
C ASP A 161 11.28 -5.36 1.32
N VAL A 162 10.24 -6.15 1.06
CA VAL A 162 9.00 -5.68 0.41
C VAL A 162 7.86 -5.63 1.43
N LEU A 163 7.18 -4.49 1.51
CA LEU A 163 5.99 -4.28 2.35
C LEU A 163 4.76 -4.10 1.48
N VAL A 164 3.73 -4.94 1.64
CA VAL A 164 2.45 -4.81 0.94
C VAL A 164 1.34 -4.40 1.89
N MET A 165 0.50 -3.44 1.50
CA MET A 165 -0.47 -2.84 2.43
C MET A 165 -1.68 -2.16 1.77
N PRO A 166 -2.80 -2.02 2.51
CA PRO A 166 -3.93 -1.19 2.13
C PRO A 166 -3.57 0.29 1.95
N ASN A 167 -4.46 1.01 1.29
CA ASN A 167 -4.24 2.36 0.76
C ASN A 167 -3.73 3.38 1.80
N LEU A 168 -4.39 3.52 2.95
CA LEU A 168 -4.00 4.50 3.96
C LEU A 168 -2.65 4.19 4.61
N TYR A 169 -2.32 2.91 4.79
CA TYR A 169 -1.10 2.53 5.49
C TYR A 169 0.13 2.82 4.64
N GLY A 170 0.02 2.62 3.33
CA GLY A 170 1.07 3.00 2.38
C GLY A 170 1.21 4.50 2.19
N ASP A 171 0.22 5.30 2.58
CA ASP A 171 0.40 6.75 2.66
C ASP A 171 1.16 7.18 3.91
N ILE A 172 0.96 6.48 5.03
CA ILE A 172 1.63 6.75 6.31
C ILE A 172 3.10 6.30 6.26
N LEU A 173 3.39 5.11 5.73
CA LEU A 173 4.73 4.51 5.67
C LEU A 173 5.59 5.01 4.50
N ARG A 174 5.21 6.14 3.89
CA ARG A 174 5.88 6.73 2.73
C ARG A 174 7.29 7.23 3.02
#